data_AF-A4LAC2-F1
#
_entry.id   AF-A4LAC2-F1
#
_cell.length_a   1.000
_cell.length_b   1.000
_cell.length_c   1.000
_cell.angle_alpha   90.00
_cell.angle_beta   90.00
_cell.angle_gamma   90.00
#
_symmetry.space_group_name_H-M   'P 1'
#
loop_
_entity.id
_entity.type
_entity.pdbx_description
1 polymer ?
#
loop_
_entity_poly.entity_id
_entity_poly.type
_entity_poly.pdbx_seq_one_letter_code
_entity_poly.pdbx_strand_id
1 'polypeptide(L)'
;LTICRIVPHVPVTTNFMGDYPHMRPFLGLDYHQFAKEVDVISWDSYPAWHSGRETTAELASNVAFVHDLYRSLKGGQPFLVMESTPSLVNWHEVNKVKHKGMAHLSAMQAIAHGSDSVLYFQWRQGRGASEKFHGAVVDHSGHEHTRVFQEVADLGKQLEQLQPIAGTSVQPEVAIIYDWENHWAIDDAQGLNNTNKRYVEACQTHYRSFWKKGIPVDIVGMEKDFSSYRVLVGQCST
;
A
#
# COMPACT_ATOMS: atom_id res chain seq x y z
N LEU A 1 10.36 9.51 -22.84
CA LEU A 1 9.45 8.38 -23.11
C LEU A 1 8.48 8.73 -24.24
N THR A 2 8.21 7.80 -25.17
CA THR A 2 7.35 8.03 -26.37
C THR A 2 5.95 8.53 -26.01
N ILE A 3 5.37 8.03 -24.93
CA ILE A 3 4.03 8.43 -24.44
C ILE A 3 3.97 9.92 -24.13
N CYS A 4 4.92 10.45 -23.34
CA CYS A 4 4.96 11.87 -22.98
C CYS A 4 5.15 12.80 -24.19
N ARG A 5 5.70 12.29 -25.31
CA ARG A 5 5.82 13.07 -26.55
C ARG A 5 4.50 13.13 -27.33
N ILE A 6 3.70 12.07 -27.28
CA ILE A 6 2.46 11.95 -28.08
C ILE A 6 1.26 12.52 -27.30
N VAL A 7 1.20 12.29 -26.00
CA VAL A 7 0.08 12.70 -25.12
C VAL A 7 0.60 13.34 -23.81
N PRO A 8 1.25 14.52 -23.85
CA PRO A 8 1.90 15.13 -22.68
C PRO A 8 0.94 15.53 -21.54
N HIS A 9 -0.37 15.54 -21.76
CA HIS A 9 -1.38 15.94 -20.79
C HIS A 9 -2.00 14.75 -20.03
N VAL A 10 -1.68 13.51 -20.41
CA VAL A 10 -2.19 12.30 -19.76
C VAL A 10 -1.22 11.89 -18.67
N PRO A 11 -1.63 11.81 -17.40
CA PRO A 11 -0.77 11.35 -16.31
C PRO A 11 -0.27 9.92 -16.55
N VAL A 12 1.00 9.69 -16.28
CA VAL A 12 1.67 8.40 -16.40
C VAL A 12 2.02 7.87 -15.00
N THR A 13 1.79 6.59 -14.79
CA THR A 13 2.21 5.86 -13.59
C THR A 13 2.72 4.47 -13.96
N THR A 14 3.35 3.82 -12.99
CA THR A 14 3.56 2.38 -12.96
C THR A 14 3.18 1.90 -11.57
N ASN A 15 2.62 0.70 -11.45
CA ASN A 15 2.26 0.13 -10.17
C ASN A 15 3.50 -0.28 -9.39
N PHE A 16 3.68 0.31 -8.22
CA PHE A 16 4.67 -0.11 -7.23
C PHE A 16 4.12 -1.34 -6.47
N MET A 17 5.01 -2.05 -5.79
CA MET A 17 4.69 -3.29 -5.08
C MET A 17 5.01 -3.18 -3.59
N GLY A 18 4.41 -4.05 -2.77
CA GLY A 18 4.91 -4.35 -1.44
C GLY A 18 5.84 -5.57 -1.45
N ASP A 19 6.52 -5.79 -0.32
CA ASP A 19 7.09 -7.09 0.03
C ASP A 19 6.07 -7.87 0.88
N TYR A 20 5.64 -9.02 0.35
CA TYR A 20 4.53 -9.81 0.85
C TYR A 20 5.02 -11.13 1.44
N PRO A 21 4.31 -11.68 2.44
CA PRO A 21 3.03 -11.22 2.99
C PRO A 21 3.17 -10.21 4.15
N HIS A 22 4.38 -9.72 4.41
CA HIS A 22 4.70 -8.93 5.61
C HIS A 22 4.30 -7.45 5.54
N MET A 23 3.78 -7.01 4.39
CA MET A 23 3.40 -5.61 4.14
C MET A 23 4.53 -4.64 4.44
N ARG A 24 5.64 -4.81 3.71
CA ARG A 24 6.83 -3.95 3.77
C ARG A 24 7.04 -3.26 2.42
N PRO A 25 7.90 -2.24 2.34
CA PRO A 25 8.30 -1.66 1.06
C PRO A 25 9.04 -2.68 0.19
N PHE A 26 8.80 -2.69 -1.12
CA PHE A 26 9.49 -3.58 -2.05
C PHE A 26 10.96 -3.20 -2.19
N LEU A 27 11.86 -4.19 -2.09
CA LEU A 27 13.31 -3.94 -2.03
C LEU A 27 14.05 -4.04 -3.36
N GLY A 28 13.37 -4.45 -4.44
CA GLY A 28 14.03 -4.59 -5.74
C GLY A 28 14.36 -3.27 -6.43
N LEU A 29 13.78 -2.15 -5.98
CA LEU A 29 13.96 -0.81 -6.55
C LEU A 29 13.87 0.24 -5.44
N ASP A 30 14.59 1.36 -5.61
CA ASP A 30 14.38 2.54 -4.77
C ASP A 30 13.21 3.38 -5.33
N TYR A 31 12.09 3.36 -4.61
CA TYR A 31 10.91 4.09 -5.02
C TYR A 31 10.98 5.60 -4.70
N HIS A 32 11.91 6.09 -3.87
CA HIS A 32 12.17 7.54 -3.77
C HIS A 32 12.72 8.07 -5.10
N GLN A 33 13.59 7.32 -5.77
CA GLN A 33 14.10 7.69 -7.09
C GLN A 33 13.04 7.49 -8.18
N PHE A 34 12.36 6.34 -8.19
CA PHE A 34 11.35 6.07 -9.23
C PHE A 34 10.17 7.06 -9.16
N ALA A 35 9.78 7.52 -7.97
CA ALA A 35 8.70 8.51 -7.81
C ALA A 35 8.92 9.82 -8.59
N LYS A 36 10.17 10.14 -8.96
CA LYS A 36 10.52 11.31 -9.78
C LYS A 36 10.12 11.13 -11.26
N GLU A 37 9.95 9.88 -11.71
CA GLU A 37 9.70 9.50 -13.11
C GLU A 37 8.21 9.25 -13.43
N VAL A 38 7.32 9.35 -12.43
CA VAL A 38 5.87 9.15 -12.59
C VAL A 38 5.09 10.40 -12.15
N ASP A 39 3.94 10.66 -12.77
CA ASP A 39 3.09 11.82 -12.46
C ASP A 39 2.24 11.61 -11.20
N VAL A 40 1.85 10.35 -10.93
CA VAL A 40 1.07 9.94 -9.77
C VAL A 40 1.62 8.61 -9.26
N ILE A 41 1.68 8.46 -7.93
CA ILE A 41 2.06 7.19 -7.31
C ILE A 41 0.90 6.22 -7.41
N SER A 42 1.19 5.00 -7.81
CA SER A 42 0.23 3.91 -7.70
C SER A 42 0.91 2.65 -7.16
N TRP A 43 0.17 1.79 -6.47
CA TRP A 43 0.74 0.54 -5.95
C TRP A 43 -0.30 -0.56 -5.75
N ASP A 44 0.19 -1.78 -5.60
CA ASP A 44 -0.60 -2.99 -5.43
C ASP A 44 -0.63 -3.43 -3.97
N SER A 45 -1.79 -3.69 -3.38
CA SER A 45 -1.94 -3.99 -1.96
C SER A 45 -2.60 -5.36 -1.73
N TYR A 46 -1.78 -6.33 -1.29
CA TYR A 46 -2.20 -7.70 -1.00
C TYR A 46 -1.90 -8.15 0.45
N PRO A 47 -2.52 -7.54 1.48
CA PRO A 47 -2.31 -7.97 2.85
C PRO A 47 -2.88 -9.38 3.07
N ALA A 48 -2.14 -10.22 3.80
CA ALA A 48 -2.56 -11.57 4.17
C ALA A 48 -3.57 -11.57 5.33
N TRP A 49 -4.74 -10.97 5.10
CA TRP A 49 -5.82 -10.88 6.08
C TRP A 49 -6.21 -12.25 6.63
N HIS A 50 -6.44 -12.31 7.95
CA HIS A 50 -6.86 -13.53 8.66
C HIS A 50 -5.84 -14.69 8.61
N SER A 51 -4.58 -14.42 8.24
CA SER A 51 -3.49 -15.42 8.18
C SER A 51 -3.14 -16.02 9.55
N GLY A 52 -3.42 -15.30 10.64
CA GLY A 52 -3.07 -15.72 12.01
C GLY A 52 -1.60 -15.47 12.39
N ARG A 53 -0.80 -14.86 11.51
CA ARG A 53 0.61 -14.49 11.79
C ARG A 53 0.72 -13.30 12.73
N GLU A 54 -0.25 -12.40 12.66
CA GLU A 54 -0.39 -11.20 13.49
C GLU A 54 -1.88 -10.87 13.64
N THR A 55 -2.22 -9.97 14.56
CA THR A 55 -3.60 -9.50 14.70
C THR A 55 -4.04 -8.67 13.50
N THR A 56 -5.35 -8.60 13.23
CA THR A 56 -5.89 -7.73 12.16
C THR A 56 -5.44 -6.27 12.32
N ALA A 57 -5.34 -5.78 13.56
CA ALA A 57 -4.93 -4.40 13.84
C ALA A 57 -3.44 -4.15 13.57
N GLU A 58 -2.58 -5.13 13.87
CA GLU A 58 -1.15 -5.04 13.54
C GLU A 58 -0.93 -5.03 12.03
N LEU A 59 -1.59 -5.93 11.30
CA LEU A 59 -1.52 -5.95 9.84
C LEU A 59 -2.06 -4.64 9.25
N ALA A 60 -3.19 -4.15 9.74
CA ALA A 60 -3.74 -2.87 9.30
C ALA A 60 -2.75 -1.71 9.54
N SER A 61 -2.05 -1.69 10.68
CA SER A 61 -1.02 -0.69 10.94
C SER A 61 0.17 -0.80 9.98
N ASN A 62 0.57 -2.02 9.57
CA ASN A 62 1.66 -2.20 8.60
C ASN A 62 1.23 -1.78 7.18
N VAL A 63 -0.02 -2.06 6.80
CA VAL A 63 -0.62 -1.59 5.55
C VAL A 63 -0.69 -0.06 5.51
N ALA A 64 -1.12 0.55 6.62
CA ALA A 64 -1.17 2.00 6.79
C ALA A 64 0.23 2.65 6.67
N PHE A 65 1.27 2.03 7.23
CA PHE A 65 2.65 2.49 7.06
C PHE A 65 3.06 2.53 5.58
N VAL A 66 2.72 1.51 4.79
CA VAL A 66 3.04 1.48 3.35
C VAL A 66 2.20 2.50 2.57
N HIS A 67 0.92 2.68 2.92
CA HIS A 67 0.11 3.76 2.34
C HIS A 67 0.71 5.14 2.60
N ASP A 68 1.10 5.43 3.84
CA ASP A 68 1.69 6.70 4.22
C ASP A 68 3.02 6.91 3.50
N LEU A 69 3.86 5.88 3.38
CA LEU A 69 5.07 5.93 2.56
C LEU A 69 4.79 6.33 1.12
N TYR A 70 3.86 5.66 0.44
CA TYR A 70 3.55 5.95 -0.96
C TYR A 70 2.85 7.28 -1.18
N ARG A 71 2.02 7.74 -0.24
CA ARG A 71 1.49 9.12 -0.27
C ARG A 71 2.62 10.15 -0.12
N SER A 72 3.57 9.92 0.77
CA SER A 72 4.66 10.88 1.06
C SER A 72 5.67 11.03 -0.09
N LEU A 73 5.82 10.03 -0.97
CA LEU A 73 6.78 10.05 -2.09
C LEU A 73 6.62 11.27 -3.03
N LYS A 74 5.40 11.79 -3.20
CA LYS A 74 5.13 13.01 -3.98
C LYS A 74 4.63 14.17 -3.13
N GLY A 75 5.14 14.28 -1.90
CA GLY A 75 4.85 15.41 -1.02
C GLY A 75 3.40 15.46 -0.54
N GLY A 76 2.79 14.29 -0.33
CA GLY A 76 1.42 14.20 0.17
C GLY A 76 0.35 14.20 -0.93
N GLN A 77 0.71 14.24 -2.22
CA GLN A 77 -0.26 14.06 -3.30
C GLN A 77 -1.01 12.72 -3.12
N PRO A 78 -2.34 12.68 -3.36
CA PRO A 78 -3.08 11.42 -3.36
C PRO A 78 -2.46 10.40 -4.31
N PHE A 79 -2.46 9.14 -3.88
CA PHE A 79 -1.97 8.01 -4.64
C PHE A 79 -3.13 7.16 -5.14
N LEU A 80 -2.83 6.13 -5.92
CA LEU A 80 -3.80 5.15 -6.39
C LEU A 80 -3.44 3.77 -5.86
N VAL A 81 -4.33 3.11 -5.11
CA VAL A 81 -4.27 1.64 -5.04
C VAL A 81 -4.67 1.13 -6.42
N MET A 82 -3.69 0.70 -7.20
CA MET A 82 -3.86 0.20 -8.57
C MET A 82 -4.40 -1.23 -8.55
N GLU A 83 -3.93 -2.03 -7.60
CA GLU A 83 -4.44 -3.37 -7.41
C GLU A 83 -4.69 -3.69 -5.95
N SER A 84 -5.75 -4.45 -5.72
CA SER A 84 -5.98 -5.23 -4.51
C SER A 84 -6.87 -6.41 -4.90
N THR A 85 -7.05 -7.38 -4.00
CA THR A 85 -8.04 -8.45 -4.21
C THR A 85 -9.35 -8.15 -3.46
N PRO A 86 -10.53 -8.36 -4.07
CA PRO A 86 -11.80 -8.28 -3.36
C PRO A 86 -12.03 -9.52 -2.48
N SER A 87 -11.20 -10.57 -2.58
CA SER A 87 -11.38 -11.83 -1.84
C SER A 87 -10.07 -12.47 -1.36
N LEU A 88 -9.33 -13.17 -2.21
CA LEU A 88 -8.06 -13.86 -1.93
C LEU A 88 -7.05 -13.63 -3.07
N VAL A 89 -5.79 -13.96 -2.85
CA VAL A 89 -4.78 -14.11 -3.93
C VAL A 89 -4.58 -15.59 -4.25
N ASN A 90 -3.74 -15.93 -5.23
CA ASN A 90 -3.40 -17.32 -5.59
C ASN A 90 -1.97 -17.73 -5.16
N TRP A 91 -1.13 -16.79 -4.77
CA TRP A 91 0.33 -16.99 -4.61
C TRP A 91 0.82 -16.87 -3.16
N HIS A 92 -0.04 -16.62 -2.18
CA HIS A 92 0.33 -16.77 -0.77
C HIS A 92 0.54 -18.24 -0.41
N GLU A 93 1.33 -18.50 0.63
CA GLU A 93 1.45 -19.83 1.25
C GLU A 93 0.08 -20.40 1.63
N VAL A 94 -0.79 -19.56 2.21
CA VAL A 94 -2.18 -19.87 2.49
C VAL A 94 -3.09 -18.78 1.92
N ASN A 95 -3.81 -19.13 0.86
CA ASN A 95 -4.71 -18.23 0.13
C ASN A 95 -6.09 -18.16 0.81
N LYS A 96 -6.17 -17.44 1.94
CA LYS A 96 -7.40 -17.31 2.72
C LYS A 96 -8.28 -16.19 2.19
N VAL A 97 -9.59 -16.45 2.13
CA VAL A 97 -10.60 -15.45 1.77
C VAL A 97 -10.72 -14.36 2.82
N LYS A 98 -10.82 -13.10 2.38
CA LYS A 98 -11.34 -11.99 3.20
C LYS A 98 -12.70 -12.38 3.79
N HIS A 99 -12.83 -12.25 5.10
CA HIS A 99 -14.11 -12.39 5.80
C HIS A 99 -15.08 -11.27 5.39
N LYS A 100 -16.37 -11.47 5.65
CA LYS A 100 -17.41 -10.48 5.30
C LYS A 100 -17.05 -9.10 5.83
N GLY A 101 -17.06 -8.09 4.95
CA GLY A 101 -16.77 -6.69 5.30
C GLY A 101 -15.28 -6.32 5.31
N MET A 102 -14.35 -7.27 5.22
CA MET A 102 -12.92 -6.96 5.18
C MET A 102 -12.51 -6.29 3.85
N ALA A 103 -13.15 -6.64 2.74
CA ALA A 103 -12.92 -5.95 1.46
C ALA A 103 -13.30 -4.47 1.54
N HIS A 104 -14.45 -4.19 2.14
CA HIS A 104 -14.91 -2.83 2.42
C HIS A 104 -13.99 -2.07 3.37
N LEU A 105 -13.65 -2.66 4.52
CA LEU A 105 -12.75 -2.07 5.52
C LEU A 105 -11.40 -1.69 4.91
N SER A 106 -10.76 -2.62 4.18
CA SER A 106 -9.44 -2.38 3.58
C SER A 106 -9.48 -1.30 2.48
N ALA A 107 -10.58 -1.20 1.72
CA ALA A 107 -10.76 -0.13 0.74
C ALA A 107 -10.93 1.24 1.42
N MET A 108 -11.77 1.33 2.46
CA MET A 108 -11.94 2.54 3.25
C MET A 108 -10.63 2.96 3.94
N GLN A 109 -9.83 2.00 4.40
CA GLN A 109 -8.51 2.27 4.96
C GLN A 109 -7.59 2.91 3.92
N ALA A 110 -7.51 2.38 2.70
CA ALA A 110 -6.67 2.97 1.66
C ALA A 110 -7.06 4.43 1.37
N ILE A 111 -8.36 4.69 1.27
CA ILE A 111 -8.92 6.04 1.08
C ILE A 111 -8.54 6.96 2.24
N ALA A 112 -8.71 6.51 3.48
CA ALA A 112 -8.37 7.28 4.67
C ALA A 112 -6.89 7.68 4.74
N HIS A 113 -6.00 6.91 4.11
CA HIS A 113 -4.57 7.20 4.02
C HIS A 113 -4.16 7.97 2.75
N GLY A 114 -5.11 8.32 1.86
CA GLY A 114 -4.89 9.19 0.70
C GLY A 114 -4.99 8.52 -0.66
N SER A 115 -5.61 7.33 -0.76
CA SER A 115 -5.92 6.74 -2.07
C SER A 115 -7.15 7.39 -2.70
N ASP A 116 -7.01 7.89 -3.92
CA ASP A 116 -8.15 8.38 -4.74
C ASP A 116 -8.79 7.25 -5.57
N SER A 117 -8.37 6.00 -5.36
CA SER A 117 -8.90 4.84 -6.06
C SER A 117 -9.16 3.64 -5.17
N VAL A 118 -10.08 2.80 -5.63
CA VAL A 118 -10.22 1.40 -5.22
C VAL A 118 -10.27 0.57 -6.48
N LEU A 119 -9.12 0.00 -6.85
CA LEU A 119 -8.98 -0.84 -8.03
C LEU A 119 -8.67 -2.28 -7.62
N TYR A 120 -9.09 -3.21 -8.46
CA TYR A 120 -8.96 -4.64 -8.20
C TYR A 120 -8.22 -5.34 -9.33
N PHE A 121 -7.23 -6.14 -8.96
CA PHE A 121 -6.88 -7.31 -9.75
C PHE A 121 -7.75 -8.48 -9.25
N GLN A 122 -8.71 -8.98 -10.02
CA GLN A 122 -9.10 -8.58 -11.38
C GLN A 122 -10.63 -8.45 -11.50
N TRP A 123 -11.10 -8.03 -12.67
CA TRP A 123 -12.54 -7.95 -12.94
C TRP A 123 -13.21 -9.33 -12.91
N ARG A 124 -12.67 -10.32 -13.63
CA ARG A 124 -13.21 -11.67 -13.73
C ARG A 124 -12.11 -12.70 -13.66
N GLN A 125 -12.30 -13.80 -12.93
CA GLN A 125 -11.30 -14.85 -12.83
C GLN A 125 -10.94 -15.41 -14.21
N GLY A 126 -9.64 -15.50 -14.51
CA GLY A 126 -9.15 -16.15 -15.72
C GLY A 126 -9.48 -17.64 -15.72
N ARG A 127 -9.88 -18.21 -16.87
CA ARG A 127 -10.30 -19.62 -16.96
C ARG A 127 -9.16 -20.65 -16.81
N GLY A 128 -7.90 -20.21 -16.90
CA GLY A 128 -6.73 -21.08 -16.92
C GLY A 128 -5.46 -20.33 -16.53
N ALA A 129 -4.31 -21.01 -16.65
CA ALA A 129 -2.98 -20.51 -16.26
C ALA A 129 -2.83 -20.23 -14.75
N SER A 130 -1.77 -19.48 -14.41
CA SER A 130 -1.25 -19.35 -13.04
C SER A 130 -2.22 -18.70 -12.06
N GLU A 131 -3.04 -17.75 -12.53
CA GLU A 131 -3.87 -16.90 -11.67
C GLU A 131 -5.37 -17.21 -11.76
N LYS A 132 -5.75 -18.37 -12.31
CA LYS A 132 -7.16 -18.77 -12.43
C LYS A 132 -7.93 -18.81 -11.10
N PHE A 133 -7.23 -18.89 -9.98
CA PHE A 133 -7.82 -18.87 -8.64
C PHE A 133 -7.53 -17.58 -7.86
N HIS A 134 -6.91 -16.58 -8.49
CA HIS A 134 -6.80 -15.24 -7.90
C HIS A 134 -8.23 -14.67 -7.75
N GLY A 135 -8.47 -13.95 -6.67
CA GLY A 135 -9.75 -13.29 -6.43
C GLY A 135 -10.11 -12.30 -7.54
N ALA A 136 -11.40 -12.16 -7.80
CA ALA A 136 -11.92 -11.22 -8.78
C ALA A 136 -13.32 -10.75 -8.36
N VAL A 137 -13.81 -9.68 -8.99
CA VAL A 137 -15.19 -9.19 -8.79
C VAL A 137 -16.20 -10.24 -9.24
N VAL A 138 -15.96 -10.86 -10.40
CA VAL A 138 -16.76 -11.97 -10.93
C VAL A 138 -15.96 -13.28 -10.88
N ASP A 139 -16.46 -14.25 -10.13
CA ASP A 139 -15.85 -15.58 -10.04
C ASP A 139 -16.25 -16.50 -11.20
N HIS A 140 -15.81 -17.76 -11.16
CA HIS A 140 -16.13 -18.78 -12.17
C HIS A 140 -17.63 -19.12 -12.30
N SER A 141 -18.47 -18.80 -11.31
CA SER A 141 -19.94 -18.96 -11.43
C SER A 141 -20.52 -18.00 -12.46
N GLY A 142 -19.82 -16.89 -12.71
CA GLY A 142 -20.10 -15.98 -13.81
C GLY A 142 -21.26 -15.01 -13.60
N HIS A 143 -21.89 -15.00 -12.42
CA HIS A 143 -23.03 -14.15 -12.07
C HIS A 143 -22.78 -13.28 -10.82
N GLU A 144 -23.61 -12.27 -10.62
CA GLU A 144 -23.53 -11.28 -9.54
C GLU A 144 -24.03 -11.76 -8.17
N HIS A 145 -24.64 -12.95 -8.10
CA HIS A 145 -25.22 -13.49 -6.86
C HIS A 145 -24.17 -14.11 -5.91
N THR A 146 -22.98 -13.53 -5.84
CA THR A 146 -21.89 -13.96 -4.96
C THR A 146 -21.66 -12.91 -3.88
N ARG A 147 -21.22 -13.33 -2.69
CA ARG A 147 -20.88 -12.39 -1.61
C ARG A 147 -19.85 -11.33 -2.06
N VAL A 148 -18.84 -11.76 -2.81
CA VAL A 148 -17.76 -10.89 -3.27
C VAL A 148 -18.29 -9.80 -4.20
N PHE A 149 -19.12 -10.18 -5.18
CA PHE A 149 -19.72 -9.21 -6.09
C PHE A 149 -20.59 -8.20 -5.33
N GLN A 150 -21.44 -8.68 -4.41
CA GLN A 150 -22.32 -7.80 -3.63
C GLN A 150 -21.53 -6.84 -2.74
N GLU A 151 -20.47 -7.29 -2.07
CA GLU A 151 -19.59 -6.41 -1.27
C GLU A 151 -18.89 -5.35 -2.14
N VAL A 152 -18.44 -5.71 -3.35
CA VAL A 152 -17.85 -4.75 -4.29
C VAL A 152 -18.89 -3.75 -4.80
N ALA A 153 -20.10 -4.21 -5.14
CA ALA A 153 -21.18 -3.34 -5.61
C ALA A 153 -21.64 -2.35 -4.53
N ASP A 154 -21.77 -2.81 -3.28
CA ASP A 154 -22.14 -1.96 -2.16
C ASP A 154 -21.04 -0.96 -1.81
N LEU A 155 -19.77 -1.35 -1.92
CA LEU A 155 -18.66 -0.41 -1.82
C LEU A 155 -18.73 0.66 -2.90
N GLY A 156 -18.99 0.29 -4.16
CA GLY A 156 -19.13 1.25 -5.27
C GLY A 156 -20.16 2.34 -4.97
N LYS A 157 -21.34 1.97 -4.47
CA LYS A 157 -22.39 2.92 -4.05
C LYS A 157 -21.93 3.87 -2.94
N GLN A 158 -21.07 3.41 -2.03
CA GLN A 158 -20.53 4.26 -0.98
C GLN A 158 -19.45 5.22 -1.50
N LEU A 159 -18.63 4.77 -2.45
CA LEU A 159 -17.62 5.62 -3.08
C LEU A 159 -18.24 6.79 -3.84
N GLU A 160 -19.42 6.61 -4.44
CA GLU A 160 -20.18 7.72 -5.05
C GLU A 160 -20.51 8.85 -4.06
N GLN A 161 -20.68 8.53 -2.78
CA GLN A 161 -20.96 9.50 -1.71
C GLN A 161 -19.68 10.17 -1.18
N LEU A 162 -18.50 9.63 -1.53
CA LEU A 162 -17.20 10.11 -1.10
C LEU A 162 -16.48 10.91 -2.20
N GLN A 163 -17.15 11.33 -3.27
CA GLN A 163 -16.52 12.18 -4.30
C GLN A 163 -15.81 13.44 -3.74
N PRO A 164 -16.33 14.15 -2.71
CA PRO A 164 -15.68 15.36 -2.20
C PRO A 164 -14.30 15.15 -1.54
N ILE A 165 -13.93 13.91 -1.19
CA ILE A 165 -12.60 13.64 -0.61
C ILE A 165 -11.53 13.39 -1.68
N ALA A 166 -11.91 13.22 -2.95
CA ALA A 166 -10.96 13.04 -4.03
C ALA A 166 -10.04 14.28 -4.14
N GLY A 167 -8.74 14.07 -4.27
CA GLY A 167 -7.75 15.15 -4.31
C GLY A 167 -7.36 15.72 -2.94
N THR A 168 -8.02 15.30 -1.84
CA THR A 168 -7.69 15.80 -0.50
C THR A 168 -6.47 15.10 0.09
N SER A 169 -5.78 15.78 1.00
CA SER A 169 -4.65 15.20 1.73
C SER A 169 -4.53 15.79 3.13
N VAL A 170 -3.62 15.24 3.91
CA VAL A 170 -3.27 15.68 5.26
C VAL A 170 -1.93 16.41 5.25
N GLN A 171 -1.67 17.17 6.31
CA GLN A 171 -0.39 17.86 6.55
C GLN A 171 0.20 17.33 7.86
N PRO A 172 0.92 16.19 7.85
CA PRO A 172 1.47 15.60 9.07
C PRO A 172 2.53 16.49 9.72
N GLU A 173 2.50 16.62 11.04
CA GLU A 173 3.56 17.27 11.82
C GLU A 173 4.63 16.26 12.30
N VAL A 174 4.45 14.98 11.99
CA VAL A 174 5.34 13.87 12.35
C VAL A 174 5.86 13.22 11.08
N ALA A 175 7.17 13.00 11.02
CA ALA A 175 7.82 12.23 9.97
C ALA A 175 8.63 11.06 10.55
N ILE A 176 8.58 9.91 9.88
CA ILE A 176 9.48 8.79 10.11
C ILE A 176 10.38 8.65 8.89
N ILE A 177 11.68 8.57 9.12
CA ILE A 177 12.65 8.40 8.04
C ILE A 177 12.70 6.92 7.63
N TYR A 178 12.54 6.66 6.34
CA TYR A 178 12.77 5.36 5.71
C TYR A 178 13.58 5.55 4.43
N ASP A 179 14.69 4.83 4.34
CA ASP A 179 15.62 4.94 3.23
C ASP A 179 15.98 3.57 2.67
N TRP A 180 15.83 3.42 1.34
CA TRP A 180 16.06 2.17 0.63
C TRP A 180 17.54 1.78 0.61
N GLU A 181 18.43 2.73 0.36
CA GLU A 181 19.86 2.47 0.30
C GLU A 181 20.40 2.07 1.67
N ASN A 182 19.96 2.75 2.74
CA ASN A 182 20.27 2.36 4.10
C ASN A 182 19.71 0.98 4.45
N HIS A 183 18.51 0.64 3.98
CA HIS A 183 17.95 -0.70 4.18
C HIS A 183 18.82 -1.77 3.50
N TRP A 184 19.20 -1.57 2.23
CA TRP A 184 20.08 -2.48 1.51
C TRP A 184 21.44 -2.62 2.20
N ALA A 185 22.05 -1.50 2.61
CA ALA A 185 23.33 -1.50 3.31
C ALA A 185 23.25 -2.24 4.64
N ILE A 186 22.19 -2.00 5.43
CA ILE A 186 21.94 -2.71 6.67
C ILE A 186 21.80 -4.21 6.38
N ASP A 187 20.98 -4.62 5.42
CA ASP A 187 20.74 -6.03 5.11
C ASP A 187 21.99 -6.78 4.63
N ASP A 188 22.84 -6.13 3.83
CA ASP A 188 24.09 -6.74 3.32
C ASP A 188 25.23 -6.77 4.36
N ALA A 189 25.22 -5.84 5.33
CA ALA A 189 26.28 -5.71 6.33
C ALA A 189 26.55 -7.02 7.10
N GLN A 190 27.81 -7.44 7.23
CA GLN A 190 28.17 -8.59 8.05
C GLN A 190 28.28 -8.17 9.53
N GLY A 191 27.36 -8.63 10.37
CA GLY A 191 27.35 -8.34 11.80
C GLY A 191 25.95 -8.24 12.41
N LEU A 192 25.91 -8.10 13.74
CA LEU A 192 24.68 -8.08 14.53
C LEU A 192 23.86 -9.37 14.35
N ASN A 193 22.73 -9.29 13.64
CA ASN A 193 21.92 -10.44 13.27
C ASN A 193 21.94 -10.63 11.74
N ASN A 194 22.78 -11.56 11.26
CA ASN A 194 22.94 -11.83 9.83
C ASN A 194 21.70 -12.43 9.14
N THR A 195 20.67 -12.84 9.88
CA THR A 195 19.47 -13.45 9.29
C THR A 195 18.27 -12.51 9.26
N ASN A 196 18.17 -11.58 10.22
CA ASN A 196 17.09 -10.61 10.26
C ASN A 196 17.44 -9.40 11.13
N LYS A 197 17.73 -8.26 10.48
CA LYS A 197 18.07 -7.00 11.15
C LYS A 197 16.86 -6.13 11.48
N ARG A 198 15.68 -6.52 10.96
CA ARG A 198 14.36 -5.97 11.33
C ARG A 198 14.23 -4.45 11.13
N TYR A 199 14.86 -3.89 10.11
CA TYR A 199 14.87 -2.44 9.85
C TYR A 199 13.46 -1.90 9.64
N VAL A 200 12.69 -2.50 8.72
CA VAL A 200 11.31 -2.08 8.45
C VAL A 200 10.42 -2.26 9.68
N GLU A 201 10.56 -3.37 10.41
CA GLU A 201 9.77 -3.62 11.61
C GLU A 201 10.06 -2.59 12.71
N ALA A 202 11.29 -2.09 12.80
CA ALA A 202 11.65 -1.01 13.71
C ALA A 202 10.92 0.29 13.32
N CYS A 203 10.94 0.68 12.04
CA CYS A 203 10.16 1.82 11.53
C CYS A 203 8.66 1.65 11.79
N GLN A 204 8.09 0.48 11.48
CA GLN A 204 6.68 0.15 11.71
C GLN A 204 6.31 0.17 13.21
N THR A 205 7.26 -0.17 14.11
CA THR A 205 7.03 -0.12 15.56
C THR A 205 6.88 1.32 16.06
N HIS A 206 7.71 2.24 15.57
CA HIS A 206 7.53 3.67 15.85
C HIS A 206 6.22 4.19 15.27
N TYR A 207 5.95 3.88 14.00
CA TYR A 207 4.72 4.25 13.31
C TYR A 207 3.47 3.85 14.08
N ARG A 208 3.42 2.60 14.56
CA ARG A 208 2.28 2.05 15.29
C ARG A 208 1.94 2.84 16.55
N SER A 209 2.92 3.52 17.16
CA SER A 209 2.69 4.36 18.34
C SER A 209 1.87 5.62 18.00
N PHE A 210 2.09 6.20 16.83
CA PHE A 210 1.30 7.33 16.31
C PHE A 210 -0.04 6.87 15.75
N TRP A 211 -0.05 5.76 15.01
CA TRP A 211 -1.26 5.16 14.43
C TRP A 211 -2.32 4.85 15.49
N LYS A 212 -1.92 4.25 16.63
CA LYS A 212 -2.82 3.99 17.78
C LYS A 212 -3.46 5.25 18.38
N LYS A 213 -2.88 6.42 18.14
CA LYS A 213 -3.36 7.72 18.62
C LYS A 213 -4.09 8.52 17.54
N GLY A 214 -4.21 8.00 16.31
CA GLY A 214 -4.80 8.72 15.18
C GLY A 214 -3.98 9.94 14.75
N ILE A 215 -2.66 9.95 15.01
CA ILE A 215 -1.78 11.06 14.62
C ILE A 215 -1.30 10.80 13.18
N PRO A 216 -1.53 11.73 12.23
CA PRO A 216 -1.01 11.61 10.86
C PRO A 216 0.52 11.59 10.85
N VAL A 217 1.10 10.73 10.00
CA VAL A 217 2.55 10.57 9.85
C VAL A 217 2.89 10.53 8.36
N ASP A 218 3.98 11.19 7.98
CA ASP A 218 4.64 10.96 6.70
C ASP A 218 5.83 9.99 6.87
N ILE A 219 6.05 9.12 5.88
CA ILE A 219 7.25 8.30 5.81
C ILE A 219 8.13 8.83 4.68
N VAL A 220 9.28 9.40 5.01
CA VAL A 220 10.09 10.22 4.10
C VAL A 220 11.52 9.70 3.96
N GLY A 221 12.15 9.99 2.81
CA GLY A 221 13.57 9.70 2.59
C GLY A 221 14.50 10.68 3.31
N MET A 222 15.79 10.33 3.41
CA MET A 222 16.80 11.15 4.09
C MET A 222 17.06 12.50 3.41
N GLU A 223 16.78 12.62 2.11
CA GLU A 223 17.01 13.83 1.32
C GLU A 223 15.85 14.85 1.38
N LYS A 224 14.78 14.56 2.13
CA LYS A 224 13.61 15.43 2.21
C LYS A 224 13.88 16.65 3.08
N ASP A 225 13.26 17.79 2.77
CA ASP A 225 13.21 18.92 3.70
C ASP A 225 12.37 18.56 4.93
N PHE A 226 12.98 18.68 6.12
CA PHE A 226 12.34 18.36 7.39
C PHE A 226 11.75 19.57 8.12
N SER A 227 11.93 20.78 7.59
CA SER A 227 11.57 22.04 8.27
C SER A 227 10.10 22.15 8.66
N SER A 228 9.21 21.44 7.95
CA SER A 228 7.77 21.40 8.22
C SER A 228 7.36 20.44 9.34
N TYR A 229 8.24 19.52 9.77
CA TYR A 229 7.91 18.52 10.78
C TYR A 229 8.33 18.97 12.18
N ARG A 230 7.45 18.77 13.16
CA ARG A 230 7.73 19.03 14.59
C ARG A 230 8.40 17.85 15.27
N VAL A 231 8.13 16.64 14.79
CA VAL A 231 8.73 15.41 15.29
C VAL A 231 9.32 14.65 14.13
N LEU A 232 10.62 14.36 14.21
CA LEU A 232 11.33 13.53 13.26
C LEU A 232 11.82 12.28 13.98
N VAL A 233 11.48 11.11 13.44
CA VAL A 233 11.91 9.82 13.97
C VAL A 233 12.83 9.16 12.95
N GLY A 234 14.11 9.06 13.29
CA GLY A 234 15.09 8.26 12.53
C GLY A 234 15.30 6.91 13.20
N GLN A 235 15.44 5.87 12.38
CA GLN A 235 15.98 4.57 12.79
C GLN A 235 17.37 4.39 12.19
N CYS A 236 18.32 3.91 13.00
CA CYS A 236 19.74 3.65 12.68
C CYS A 236 20.11 3.95 11.22
N SER A 237 20.62 5.16 10.96
CA SER A 237 21.32 5.47 9.72
C SER A 237 22.76 4.98 9.85
N THR A 238 23.24 4.32 8.81
CA THR A 238 24.68 4.05 8.63
C THR A 238 25.45 5.34 8.37
#